data_AF-D4XX10-F1
#
_entry.id   AF-D4XX10-F1
#
_cell.length_a   1.000
_cell.length_b   1.000
_cell.length_c   1.000
_cell.angle_alpha   90.00
_cell.angle_beta   90.00
_cell.angle_gamma   90.00
#
_symmetry.space_group_name_H-M   'P 1'
#
loop_
_entity.id
_entity.type
_entity.pdbx_description
1 polymer ?
#
loop_
_entity_poly.entity_id
_entity_poly.type
_entity_poly.pdbx_seq_one_letter_code
_entity_poly.pdbx_strand_id
1 'polypeptide(L)'
;MSRTVDLHGLFVQDASILIVSNLNDLTKNRISSILFITGKGTGALKSELEHILSTYDVEYEILNKQGAYLVKNKIQYYIYEEDEIASQKDIDKLYDEEISRKKW
;
A
#
# COMPACT_ATOMS: atom_id res chain seq x y z
N MET A 1 11.23 -4.34 -1.50
CA MET A 1 11.71 -4.11 -2.88
C MET A 1 11.18 -2.77 -3.34
N SER A 2 12.03 -1.84 -3.77
CA SER A 2 11.62 -0.51 -4.24
C SER A 2 11.50 -0.45 -5.76
N ARG A 3 10.68 0.46 -6.28
CA ARG A 3 10.52 0.70 -7.71
C ARG A 3 10.61 2.18 -8.04
N THR A 4 11.21 2.53 -9.17
CA THR A 4 11.18 3.90 -9.72
C THR A 4 10.34 3.89 -10.98
N VAL A 5 9.45 4.87 -11.12
CA VAL A 5 8.54 5.01 -12.25
C VAL A 5 8.70 6.40 -12.80
N ASP A 6 9.17 6.47 -14.04
CA ASP A 6 9.35 7.73 -14.72
C ASP A 6 8.09 8.11 -15.50
N LEU A 7 7.49 9.23 -15.13
CA LEU A 7 6.29 9.77 -15.76
C LEU A 7 6.61 10.98 -16.63
N HIS A 8 7.83 11.52 -16.58
CA HIS A 8 8.12 12.80 -17.24
C HIS A 8 7.89 12.69 -18.75
N GLY A 9 7.23 13.71 -19.32
CA GLY A 9 6.96 13.76 -20.75
C GLY A 9 5.82 12.86 -21.23
N LEU A 10 5.21 12.05 -20.36
CA LEU A 10 4.03 11.28 -20.71
C LEU A 10 2.78 12.18 -20.79
N PHE A 11 1.83 11.75 -21.61
CA PHE A 11 0.47 12.27 -21.53
C PHE A 11 -0.15 11.86 -20.19
N VAL A 12 -1.06 12.69 -19.69
CA VAL A 12 -1.71 12.48 -18.38
C VAL A 12 -2.38 11.12 -18.34
N GLN A 13 -3.08 10.72 -19.39
CA GLN A 13 -3.80 9.45 -19.46
C GLN A 13 -2.86 8.22 -19.32
N ASP A 14 -1.73 8.25 -20.02
CA ASP A 14 -0.74 7.17 -19.96
C ASP A 14 -0.09 7.10 -18.57
N ALA A 15 0.21 8.27 -18.00
CA ALA A 15 0.74 8.38 -16.65
C ALA A 15 -0.25 7.82 -15.61
N SER A 16 -1.55 8.13 -15.71
CA SER A 16 -2.57 7.63 -14.79
C SER A 16 -2.61 6.11 -14.75
N ILE A 17 -2.50 5.44 -15.91
CA ILE A 17 -2.47 3.98 -16.01
C ILE A 17 -1.24 3.41 -15.26
N LEU A 18 -0.06 4.00 -15.49
CA LEU A 18 1.17 3.58 -14.81
C LEU A 18 1.11 3.81 -13.31
N ILE A 19 0.60 4.96 -12.86
CA ILE A 19 0.43 5.29 -11.44
C ILE A 19 -0.43 4.22 -10.77
N VAL A 20 -1.63 3.98 -11.30
CA VAL A 20 -2.58 3.00 -10.73
C VAL A 20 -2.01 1.58 -10.73
N SER A 21 -1.36 1.15 -11.82
CA SER A 21 -0.74 -0.18 -11.88
C SER A 21 0.33 -0.37 -10.80
N ASN A 22 1.17 0.66 -10.56
CA ASN A 22 2.23 0.57 -9.56
C ASN A 22 1.68 0.69 -8.13
N LEU A 23 0.69 1.56 -7.90
CA LEU A 23 0.02 1.64 -6.61
C LEU A 23 -0.67 0.33 -6.23
N ASN A 24 -1.27 -0.39 -7.20
CA ASN A 24 -1.83 -1.72 -6.96
C ASN A 24 -0.77 -2.75 -6.53
N ASP A 25 0.45 -2.67 -7.05
CA ASP A 25 1.54 -3.52 -6.59
C ASP A 25 1.99 -3.13 -5.16
N LEU A 26 2.00 -1.83 -4.86
CA LEU A 26 2.33 -1.33 -3.52
C LEU A 26 1.29 -1.77 -2.49
N THR A 27 -0.01 -1.56 -2.73
CA THR A 27 -1.08 -1.93 -1.80
C THR A 27 -1.21 -3.43 -1.58
N LYS A 28 -0.79 -4.24 -2.57
CA LYS A 28 -0.68 -5.71 -2.45
C LYS A 28 0.62 -6.17 -1.79
N ASN A 29 1.41 -5.25 -1.24
CA ASN A 29 2.71 -5.50 -0.61
C ASN A 29 3.72 -6.24 -1.51
N ARG A 30 3.58 -6.15 -2.84
CA ARG A 30 4.53 -6.73 -3.80
C ARG A 30 5.81 -5.91 -3.89
N ILE A 31 5.69 -4.61 -3.60
CA ILE A 31 6.79 -3.67 -3.46
C ILE A 31 6.59 -2.88 -2.16
N SER A 32 7.68 -2.35 -1.61
CA SER A 32 7.70 -1.63 -0.33
C SER A 32 7.62 -0.11 -0.50
N SER A 33 8.02 0.39 -1.67
CA SER A 33 7.98 1.82 -1.99
C SER A 33 8.05 2.06 -3.48
N ILE A 34 7.54 3.22 -3.91
CA ILE A 34 7.61 3.71 -5.29
C ILE A 34 8.18 5.12 -5.30
N LEU A 35 9.13 5.40 -6.19
CA LEU A 35 9.55 6.75 -6.54
C LEU A 35 8.95 7.14 -7.89
N PHE A 36 7.96 8.02 -7.91
CA PHE A 36 7.42 8.60 -9.14
C PHE A 36 8.21 9.85 -9.52
N ILE A 37 8.60 9.99 -10.79
CA ILE A 37 9.26 11.19 -11.32
C ILE A 37 8.28 11.90 -12.25
N THR A 38 7.76 13.05 -11.84
CA THR A 38 6.78 13.84 -12.61
C THR A 38 7.45 14.90 -13.49
N GLY A 39 8.71 15.22 -13.21
CA GLY A 39 9.40 16.37 -13.79
C GLY A 39 8.91 17.71 -13.23
N LYS A 40 9.45 18.82 -13.74
CA LYS A 40 9.19 20.20 -13.28
C LYS A 40 8.41 21.04 -14.31
N GLY A 41 7.68 20.39 -15.20
CA GLY A 41 6.96 21.03 -16.31
C GLY A 41 5.76 21.84 -15.84
N THR A 42 4.65 21.74 -16.58
CA THR A 42 3.41 22.49 -16.32
C THR A 42 2.72 22.15 -14.99
N GLY A 43 3.14 21.09 -14.30
CA GLY A 43 2.51 20.60 -13.08
C GLY A 43 1.35 19.63 -13.32
N ALA A 44 0.95 19.38 -14.58
CA ALA A 44 -0.19 18.50 -14.89
C ALA A 44 -0.03 17.08 -14.30
N LEU A 45 1.13 16.44 -14.51
CA LEU A 45 1.41 15.11 -13.97
C LEU A 45 1.54 15.09 -12.44
N LYS A 46 2.01 16.19 -11.85
CA LYS A 46 2.02 16.36 -10.41
C LYS A 46 0.59 16.38 -9.88
N SER A 47 -0.28 17.22 -10.46
CA SER A 47 -1.67 17.34 -10.03
C SER A 47 -2.43 16.04 -10.20
N GLU A 48 -2.21 15.32 -11.30
CA GLU A 48 -2.82 14.00 -11.52
C GLU A 48 -2.32 12.97 -10.49
N LEU A 49 -1.01 12.93 -10.24
CA LEU A 49 -0.45 12.03 -9.24
C LEU A 49 -1.01 12.32 -7.83
N GLU A 50 -1.04 13.58 -7.42
CA GLU A 50 -1.61 14.00 -6.13
C GLU A 50 -3.11 13.68 -6.04
N HIS A 51 -3.87 13.90 -7.13
CA HIS A 51 -5.28 13.53 -7.19
C HIS A 51 -5.47 12.02 -6.98
N ILE A 52 -4.73 11.18 -7.71
CA ILE A 52 -4.82 9.73 -7.55
C ILE A 52 -4.38 9.32 -6.13
N LEU A 53 -3.24 9.81 -5.64
CA LEU A 53 -2.72 9.47 -4.31
C LEU A 53 -3.72 9.81 -3.20
N SER A 54 -4.53 10.87 -3.35
CA SER A 54 -5.57 11.23 -2.37
C SER A 54 -6.69 10.19 -2.23
N THR A 55 -6.81 9.27 -3.19
CA THR A 55 -7.78 8.15 -3.17
C THR A 55 -7.20 6.85 -2.60
N TYR A 56 -5.90 6.82 -2.29
CA TYR A 56 -5.21 5.64 -1.76
C TYR A 56 -4.77 5.87 -0.31
N ASP A 57 -4.80 4.81 0.51
CA ASP A 57 -4.31 4.88 1.90
C ASP A 57 -2.78 4.71 1.97
N VAL A 58 -2.08 5.69 1.42
CA VAL A 58 -0.61 5.73 1.32
C VAL A 58 -0.07 6.99 1.96
N GLU A 59 1.20 6.96 2.32
CA GLU A 59 1.97 8.14 2.69
C GLU A 59 2.97 8.47 1.58
N TYR A 60 3.26 9.76 1.39
CA TYR A 60 4.25 10.17 0.42
C TYR A 60 5.05 11.40 0.86
N GLU A 61 6.28 11.47 0.38
CA GLU A 61 7.19 12.60 0.54
C GLU A 61 7.52 13.21 -0.82
N ILE A 62 7.52 14.54 -0.89
CA ILE A 62 7.85 15.28 -2.10
C ILE A 62 9.36 15.58 -2.14
N LEU A 63 10.03 15.15 -3.20
CA LEU A 63 11.48 15.21 -3.36
C LEU A 63 11.89 16.04 -4.60
N ASN A 64 13.19 16.27 -4.76
CA ASN A 64 13.81 16.89 -5.94
C ASN A 64 13.16 18.22 -6.37
N LYS A 65 12.94 19.13 -5.42
CA LYS A 65 12.29 20.43 -5.67
C LYS A 65 10.93 20.27 -6.37
N GLN A 66 10.08 19.37 -5.85
CA GLN A 66 8.75 19.05 -6.37
C GLN A 66 8.72 18.31 -7.73
N GLY A 67 9.82 17.64 -8.08
CA GLY A 67 9.91 16.86 -9.32
C GLY A 67 9.72 15.35 -9.15
N ALA A 68 9.63 14.87 -7.90
CA ALA A 68 9.49 13.45 -7.60
C ALA A 68 8.72 13.21 -6.28
N TYR A 69 8.11 12.03 -6.17
CA TYR A 69 7.27 11.60 -5.04
C TYR A 69 7.71 10.22 -4.59
N LEU A 70 8.16 10.10 -3.34
CA LEU A 70 8.43 8.81 -2.71
C LEU A 70 7.18 8.35 -1.96
N VAL A 71 6.55 7.28 -2.42
CA VAL A 71 5.28 6.75 -1.92
C VAL A 71 5.49 5.42 -1.20
N LYS A 72 4.83 5.23 -0.06
CA LYS A 72 4.87 4.01 0.77
C LYS A 72 3.46 3.69 1.30
N ASN A 73 3.20 2.43 1.64
CA ASN A 73 2.01 2.09 2.43
C ASN A 73 2.11 2.73 3.81
N LYS A 74 0.99 3.23 4.33
CA LYS A 74 0.94 3.60 5.75
C LYS A 74 1.14 2.34 6.59
N ILE A 75 2.15 2.37 7.45
CA ILE A 75 2.32 1.32 8.44
C ILE A 75 1.26 1.56 9.52
N GLN A 76 0.16 0.83 9.48
CA GLN A 76 -0.76 0.78 10.61
C GLN A 76 -0.07 -0.02 11.72
N TYR A 77 0.37 0.68 12.77
CA TYR A 77 0.69 0.03 14.03
C TYR A 77 -0.62 -0.50 14.60
N TYR A 78 -0.86 -1.80 14.43
CA TYR A 78 -1.82 -2.50 15.27
C TYR A 78 -1.25 -2.48 16.68
N ILE A 79 -1.70 -1.51 17.49
CA ILE A 79 -1.65 -1.65 18.93
C ILE A 79 -2.66 -2.76 19.20
N TYR A 80 -2.17 -3.98 19.38
CA TYR A 80 -2.97 -5.01 20.00
C TYR A 80 -3.27 -4.47 21.41
N GLU A 81 -4.46 -3.93 21.62
CA GLU A 81 -5.08 -4.10 22.93
C GLU A 81 -5.04 -5.61 23.16
N GLU A 82 -4.49 -6.06 24.29
CA GLU A 82 -4.52 -7.47 24.68
C GLU A 82 -5.98 -7.91 24.77
N ASP A 83 -6.59 -8.24 23.64
CA ASP A 83 -7.67 -9.20 23.60
C ASP A 83 -7.07 -10.46 24.24
N GLU A 84 -7.67 -10.91 25.35
CA GLU A 84 -7.25 -12.12 26.07
C GLU A 84 -6.93 -13.21 25.05
N ILE A 85 -5.63 -13.48 24.85
CA ILE A 85 -5.20 -14.57 23.99
C ILE A 85 -5.85 -15.82 24.59
N ALA A 86 -6.73 -16.47 23.81
CA ALA A 86 -7.46 -17.64 24.25
C ALA A 86 -6.50 -18.58 24.98
N SER A 87 -6.82 -18.92 26.22
CA SER A 87 -5.90 -19.71 27.03
C SER A 87 -5.68 -21.06 26.34
N GLN A 88 -4.54 -21.71 26.59
CA GLN A 88 -4.29 -23.05 26.05
C GLN A 88 -5.45 -24.01 26.33
N LYS A 89 -6.12 -23.83 27.47
CA LYS A 89 -7.30 -24.60 27.86
C LYS A 89 -8.53 -24.35 26.97
N ASP A 90 -8.73 -23.13 26.50
CA ASP A 90 -9.83 -22.79 25.58
C ASP A 90 -9.54 -23.36 24.19
N ILE A 91 -8.28 -23.33 23.77
CA ILE A 91 -7.81 -23.95 22.53
C ILE A 91 -8.03 -25.47 22.59
N ASP A 92 -7.57 -26.12 23.66
CA ASP A 92 -7.69 -27.58 23.83
C ASP A 92 -9.17 -28.01 23.81
N LYS A 93 -10.05 -27.26 24.47
CA LYS A 93 -11.50 -27.51 24.47
C LYS A 93 -12.09 -27.44 23.05
N LEU A 94 -11.71 -26.46 22.25
CA LEU A 94 -12.18 -26.34 20.86
C LEU A 94 -11.70 -27.52 20.00
N TYR A 95 -10.46 -27.98 20.20
CA TYR A 95 -9.93 -29.16 19.50
C TYR A 95 -10.65 -30.45 19.90
N ASP A 96 -10.93 -30.65 21.19
CA ASP A 96 -11.62 -31.84 21.68
C ASP A 96 -13.09 -31.90 21.20
N GLU A 97 -13.76 -30.75 21.12
CA GLU A 97 -15.11 -30.64 20.56
C GLU A 97 -15.14 -31.01 19.07
N GLU A 98 -14.15 -30.58 18.29
CA GLU A 98 -14.04 -30.88 16.85
C GLU A 98 -13.72 -32.35 16.58
N ILE A 99 -12.84 -32.97 17.38
CA ILE A 99 -12.53 -34.40 17.28
C ILE A 99 -13.76 -35.26 17.63
N SER A 100 -14.54 -34.83 18.62
CA SER A 100 -15.77 -35.52 19.04
C SER A 100 -16.86 -35.45 17.99
N ARG A 101 -16.94 -34.36 17.21
CA ARG A 101 -17.90 -34.19 16.10
C ARG A 101 -17.59 -35.08 14.89
N LYS A 102 -16.32 -35.48 14.69
CA LYS A 102 -15.89 -36.32 13.56
C LYS A 102 -15.96 -37.83 13.79
N LYS A 103 -16.44 -38.28 14.96
CA LYS A 103 -16.73 -39.70 15.22
C LYS A 103 -18.17 -40.07 14.83
N TRP A 104 -18.46 -40.06 13.52
CA TRP A 104 -19.60 -40.75 12.90
C TRP A 104 -19.17 -41.34 11.56
#